data_AF-A0A3C1VID7-F1
#
_entry.id   AF-A0A3C1VID7-F1
#
_cell.length_a   1.000
_cell.length_b   1.000
_cell.length_c   1.000
_cell.angle_alpha   90.00
_cell.angle_beta   90.00
_cell.angle_gamma   90.00
#
_symmetry.space_group_name_H-M   'P 1'
#
loop_
_entity.id
_entity.type
_entity.pdbx_description
1 polymer ?
#
loop_
_entity_poly.entity_id
_entity_poly.type
_entity_poly.pdbx_seq_one_letter_code
_entity_poly.pdbx_strand_id
1 'polypeptide(L)'
;QLQGNLAEVVIYQPALSDADRSNVFQYLAGKYALNIPVLGPPSLTALVTNANSVQISWPSAYSGFALESRTTLGNGAWIPVATNPPNNTIKLGITNVTCYFRLRPQ
;
A
#
# COMPACT_ATOMS: atom_id res chain seq x y z
N GLN A 1 -2.67 -33.78 5.68
CA GLN A 1 -3.19 -33.48 7.03
C GLN A 1 -2.52 -32.21 7.52
N LEU A 2 -3.27 -31.18 7.92
CA LEU A 2 -2.69 -30.00 8.57
C LEU A 2 -2.17 -30.42 9.95
N GLN A 3 -0.91 -30.11 10.28
CA GLN A 3 -0.29 -30.48 11.57
C GLN A 3 -0.59 -29.48 12.69
N GLY A 4 -1.76 -28.83 12.67
CA GLY A 4 -2.15 -27.81 13.64
C GLY A 4 -3.66 -27.59 13.74
N ASN A 5 -4.09 -26.93 14.80
CA ASN A 5 -5.49 -26.58 15.04
C ASN A 5 -5.86 -25.28 14.30
N LEU A 6 -6.94 -25.30 13.54
CA LEU A 6 -7.52 -24.11 12.90
C LEU A 6 -8.46 -23.43 13.87
N ALA A 7 -8.18 -22.17 14.24
CA ALA A 7 -8.97 -21.46 15.24
C ALA A 7 -10.30 -20.92 14.69
N GLU A 8 -10.30 -20.38 13.46
CA GLU A 8 -11.48 -19.80 12.81
C GLU A 8 -11.26 -19.65 11.29
N VAL A 9 -12.34 -19.77 10.51
CA VAL A 9 -12.38 -19.43 9.08
C VAL A 9 -13.58 -18.54 8.85
N VAL A 10 -13.34 -17.38 8.22
CA VAL A 10 -14.39 -16.41 7.91
C VAL A 10 -14.49 -16.24 6.40
N ILE A 11 -15.66 -16.55 5.83
CA ILE A 11 -15.92 -16.53 4.38
C ILE A 11 -17.02 -15.50 4.09
N TYR A 12 -16.78 -14.64 3.12
CA TYR A 12 -17.69 -13.56 2.74
C TYR A 12 -18.08 -13.63 1.27
N GLN A 13 -19.33 -13.29 0.98
CA GLN A 13 -19.86 -13.05 -0.36
C GLN A 13 -20.89 -11.92 -0.26
N PRO A 14 -20.69 -10.74 -0.89
CA PRO A 14 -19.62 -10.34 -1.81
C PRO A 14 -18.27 -10.07 -1.12
N ALA A 15 -17.27 -9.61 -1.90
CA ALA A 15 -16.00 -9.15 -1.35
C ALA A 15 -16.21 -8.01 -0.34
N LEU A 16 -15.47 -8.05 0.76
CA LEU A 16 -15.54 -7.04 1.81
C LEU A 16 -15.07 -5.67 1.33
N SER A 17 -15.74 -4.61 1.81
CA SER A 17 -15.23 -3.24 1.70
C SER A 17 -14.01 -3.03 2.61
N ASP A 18 -13.29 -1.92 2.46
CA ASP A 18 -12.17 -1.58 3.34
C ASP A 18 -12.62 -1.40 4.80
N ALA A 19 -13.80 -0.82 5.02
CA ALA A 19 -14.39 -0.66 6.35
C ALA A 19 -14.70 -2.03 6.97
N ASP A 20 -15.29 -2.94 6.21
CA ASP A 20 -15.60 -4.28 6.70
C ASP A 20 -14.33 -5.07 7.02
N ARG A 21 -13.30 -4.98 6.17
CA ARG A 21 -11.98 -5.60 6.43
C ARG A 21 -11.36 -5.07 7.73
N SER A 22 -11.47 -3.77 7.99
CA SER A 22 -11.02 -3.17 9.26
C SER A 22 -11.74 -3.80 10.46
N ASN A 23 -13.06 -3.99 10.36
CA ASN A 23 -13.85 -4.63 11.42
C ASN A 23 -13.43 -6.10 11.66
N VAL A 24 -13.15 -6.85 10.58
CA VAL A 24 -12.63 -8.23 10.71
C VAL A 24 -11.29 -8.24 11.44
N PHE A 25 -10.38 -7.33 11.09
CA PHE A 25 -9.09 -7.24 11.77
C PHE A 25 -9.24 -6.91 13.25
N GLN A 26 -10.14 -5.98 13.60
CA GLN A 26 -10.43 -5.64 15.00
C GLN A 26 -11.00 -6.84 15.78
N TYR A 27 -11.93 -7.59 15.19
CA TYR A 27 -12.49 -8.79 15.81
C TYR A 27 -11.42 -9.86 16.07
N LEU A 28 -10.58 -10.16 15.07
CA LEU A 28 -9.52 -11.16 15.22
C LEU A 28 -8.44 -10.70 16.22
N ALA A 29 -8.05 -9.42 16.18
CA ALA A 29 -7.11 -8.84 17.11
C ALA A 29 -7.62 -8.92 18.56
N GLY A 30 -8.88 -8.57 18.80
CA GLY A 30 -9.51 -8.65 20.12
C GLY A 30 -9.68 -10.08 20.63
N LYS A 31 -10.17 -10.99 19.78
CA LYS A 31 -10.47 -12.38 20.17
C LYS A 31 -9.23 -13.19 20.48
N TYR A 32 -8.14 -12.96 19.75
CA TYR A 32 -6.90 -13.72 19.86
C TYR A 32 -5.75 -12.94 20.51
N ALA A 33 -6.03 -11.73 21.03
CA ALA A 33 -5.03 -10.82 21.59
C ALA A 33 -3.84 -10.57 20.65
N LEU A 34 -4.12 -10.48 19.34
CA LEU A 34 -3.12 -10.26 18.31
C LEU A 34 -2.86 -8.76 18.16
N ASN A 35 -1.58 -8.38 18.13
CA ASN A 35 -1.20 -7.02 17.75
C ASN A 35 -1.18 -6.89 16.23
N ILE A 36 -2.35 -6.66 15.63
CA ILE A 36 -2.50 -6.43 14.19
C ILE A 36 -2.61 -4.92 13.96
N PRO A 37 -1.69 -4.29 13.21
CA PRO A 37 -1.88 -2.90 12.78
C PRO A 37 -3.14 -2.82 11.90
N VAL A 38 -4.21 -2.23 12.42
CA VAL A 38 -5.43 -1.98 11.64
C VAL A 38 -5.19 -0.75 10.78
N LEU A 39 -4.41 -0.92 9.72
CA LEU A 39 -4.15 0.09 8.72
C LEU A 39 -4.97 -0.26 7.47
N GLY A 40 -5.84 0.65 7.05
CA GLY A 40 -6.50 0.57 5.75
C GLY A 40 -5.50 0.65 4.59
N PRO A 41 -5.91 0.63 3.32
CA PRO A 41 -4.97 0.86 2.21
C PRO A 41 -4.29 2.23 2.35
N PRO A 42 -2.97 2.34 2.11
CA PRO A 42 -2.27 3.62 2.21
C PRO A 42 -2.75 4.59 1.13
N SER A 43 -3.00 5.84 1.51
CA SER A 43 -3.19 6.92 0.55
C SER A 43 -1.84 7.34 -0.04
N LEU A 44 -1.82 7.60 -1.35
CA LEU A 44 -0.65 8.11 -2.06
C LEU A 44 -0.88 9.58 -2.42
N THR A 45 0.04 10.45 -2.06
CA THR A 45 -0.02 11.88 -2.37
C THR A 45 1.11 12.27 -3.31
N ALA A 46 0.78 13.04 -4.34
CA ALA A 46 1.73 13.64 -5.29
C ALA A 46 1.66 15.16 -5.19
N LEU A 47 2.77 15.79 -4.82
CA LEU A 47 2.92 17.25 -4.73
C LEU A 47 3.93 17.72 -5.78
N VAL A 48 3.48 18.54 -6.73
CA VAL A 48 4.42 19.20 -7.66
C VAL A 48 5.24 20.20 -6.86
N THR A 49 6.56 20.02 -6.83
CA THR A 49 7.46 20.90 -6.07
C THR A 49 8.05 22.00 -6.92
N ASN A 50 8.28 21.74 -8.22
CA ASN A 50 8.78 22.68 -9.24
C ASN A 50 8.37 22.16 -10.64
N ALA A 51 8.68 22.90 -11.70
CA ALA A 51 8.35 22.55 -13.10
C ALA A 51 8.79 21.14 -13.54
N ASN A 52 9.89 20.61 -12.98
CA ASN A 52 10.44 19.30 -13.35
C ASN A 52 10.57 18.36 -12.14
N SER A 53 9.80 18.57 -11.07
CA SER A 53 9.91 17.70 -9.90
C SER A 53 8.60 17.51 -9.14
N VAL A 54 8.34 16.26 -8.76
CA VAL A 54 7.22 15.85 -7.93
C VAL A 54 7.74 15.17 -6.67
N GLN A 55 7.13 15.48 -5.54
CA GLN A 55 7.31 14.75 -4.30
C GLN A 55 6.16 13.77 -4.15
N ILE A 56 6.49 12.48 -3.99
CA ILE A 56 5.54 11.42 -3.73
C ILE A 56 5.68 11.00 -2.28
N SER A 57 4.56 10.85 -1.58
CA SER A 57 4.56 10.44 -0.16
C SER A 57 3.34 9.61 0.21
N TRP A 58 3.49 8.82 1.28
CA TRP A 58 2.42 8.05 1.92
C TRP A 58 2.61 8.06 3.46
N PRO A 59 1.57 7.74 4.26
CA PRO A 59 1.67 7.90 5.71
C PRO A 59 2.80 7.07 6.34
N SER A 60 3.52 7.64 7.30
CA SER A 60 4.69 7.01 7.95
C SER A 60 4.36 5.77 8.79
N ALA A 61 3.09 5.56 9.13
CA ALA A 61 2.62 4.36 9.83
C ALA A 61 2.72 3.08 8.97
N TYR A 62 2.84 3.20 7.66
CA TYR A 62 2.98 2.07 6.74
C TYR A 62 4.45 1.69 6.55
N SER A 63 4.73 0.40 6.40
CA SER A 63 6.07 -0.12 6.13
C SER A 63 5.99 -1.27 5.12
N GLY A 64 7.13 -1.63 4.50
CA GLY A 64 7.19 -2.75 3.56
C GLY A 64 6.55 -2.45 2.21
N PHE A 65 6.73 -1.24 1.70
CA PHE A 65 6.25 -0.85 0.37
C PHE A 65 7.39 -0.34 -0.51
N ALA A 66 7.33 -0.69 -1.79
CA ALA A 66 8.06 -0.01 -2.85
C ALA A 66 7.13 0.94 -3.60
N LEU A 67 7.66 2.11 -3.95
CA LEU A 67 7.04 2.97 -4.94
C LEU A 67 7.47 2.49 -6.32
N GLU A 68 6.50 2.25 -7.18
CA GLU A 68 6.72 1.91 -8.58
C GLU A 68 6.17 3.00 -9.49
N SER A 69 6.77 3.16 -10.67
CA SER A 69 6.30 4.08 -11.68
C SER A 69 6.21 3.45 -13.07
N ARG A 70 5.47 4.13 -13.96
CA ARG A 70 5.43 3.88 -15.41
C ARG A 70 4.95 5.11 -16.17
N THR A 71 5.20 5.17 -17.48
CA THR A 71 4.84 6.33 -18.32
C THR A 71 3.53 6.19 -19.08
N THR A 72 2.91 5.00 -19.08
CA THR A 72 1.62 4.74 -19.74
C THR A 72 0.74 3.85 -18.87
N LEU A 73 -0.59 4.01 -18.93
CA LEU A 73 -1.52 3.14 -18.20
C LEU A 73 -1.78 1.79 -18.89
N GLY A 74 -1.36 1.65 -20.16
CA GLY A 74 -1.53 0.44 -20.97
C GLY A 74 -0.56 -0.68 -20.61
N ASN A 75 -0.16 -1.46 -21.61
CA ASN A 75 0.75 -2.59 -21.42
C ASN A 75 2.18 -2.10 -21.14
N GLY A 76 2.75 -2.51 -20.00
CA GLY A 76 4.08 -2.09 -19.57
C GLY A 76 4.40 -2.55 -18.15
N ALA A 77 5.67 -2.83 -17.89
CA ALA A 77 6.14 -3.20 -16.56
C ALA A 77 6.14 -1.99 -15.62
N TRP A 78 5.70 -2.20 -14.38
CA TRP A 78 5.93 -1.25 -13.31
C TRP A 78 7.39 -1.36 -12.86
N ILE A 79 8.07 -0.22 -12.77
CA ILE A 79 9.49 -0.17 -12.44
C ILE A 79 9.63 0.42 -11.04
N PRO A 80 10.37 -0.23 -10.11
CA PRO A 80 10.61 0.32 -8.79
C PRO A 80 11.45 1.60 -8.88
N VAL A 81 10.97 2.66 -8.24
CA VAL A 81 11.68 3.95 -8.13
C VAL A 81 12.14 4.25 -6.71
N ALA A 82 11.53 3.62 -5.71
CA ALA A 82 11.98 3.68 -4.32
C ALA A 82 11.57 2.40 -3.59
N THR A 83 12.41 1.90 -2.69
CA THR A 83 12.06 0.81 -1.78
C THR A 83 12.33 1.27 -0.36
N ASN A 84 11.29 1.29 0.49
CA ASN A 84 11.36 1.77 1.88
C ASN A 84 12.13 3.11 2.06
N PRO A 85 11.80 4.18 1.31
CA PRO A 85 12.47 5.46 1.49
C PRO A 85 12.22 6.04 2.90
N PRO A 86 13.15 6.84 3.44
CA PRO A 86 12.97 7.49 4.74
C PRO A 86 11.67 8.29 4.81
N ASN A 87 10.95 8.19 5.92
CA ASN A 87 9.69 8.89 6.17
C ASN A 87 8.61 8.68 5.09
N ASN A 88 8.70 7.61 4.30
CA ASN A 88 7.74 7.30 3.24
C ASN A 88 7.55 8.46 2.25
N THR A 89 8.63 9.17 1.93
CA THR A 89 8.63 10.29 0.98
C THR A 89 9.82 10.23 0.05
N ILE A 90 9.62 10.60 -1.22
CA ILE A 90 10.68 10.72 -2.21
C ILE A 90 10.40 11.86 -3.18
N LYS A 91 11.44 12.63 -3.49
CA LYS A 91 11.43 13.64 -4.56
C LYS A 91 11.97 13.03 -5.83
N LEU A 92 11.18 13.07 -6.89
CA LEU A 92 11.52 12.54 -8.20
C LEU A 92 11.68 13.69 -9.20
N GLY A 93 12.67 13.57 -10.08
CA GLY A 93 12.74 14.38 -11.29
C GLY A 93 11.73 13.84 -12.30
N ILE A 94 10.93 14.72 -12.89
CA ILE A 94 10.01 14.37 -13.96
C ILE A 94 10.42 15.11 -15.24
N THR A 95 10.59 14.34 -16.30
CA THR A 95 10.59 14.87 -17.67
C THR A 95 9.16 15.22 -18.07
N ASN A 96 8.95 16.03 -19.11
CA ASN A 96 7.62 16.43 -19.61
C ASN A 96 6.82 15.25 -20.24
N VAL A 97 6.87 14.08 -19.62
CA VAL A 97 6.21 12.83 -19.97
C VAL A 97 5.33 12.45 -18.79
N THR A 98 4.09 12.09 -19.05
CA THR A 98 3.16 11.61 -18.02
C THR A 98 3.76 10.42 -17.27
N CYS A 99 3.67 10.45 -15.95
CA CYS A 99 4.10 9.36 -15.07
C CYS A 99 2.95 8.96 -14.15
N TYR A 100 2.81 7.66 -13.92
CA TYR A 100 1.84 7.05 -13.04
C TYR A 100 2.59 6.34 -11.91
N PHE A 101 2.01 6.34 -10.71
CA PHE A 101 2.63 5.80 -9.51
C PHE A 101 1.69 4.82 -8.79
N ARG A 102 2.28 3.81 -8.15
CA ARG A 102 1.57 2.93 -7.20
C ARG A 102 2.49 2.47 -6.09
N LEU A 103 1.89 2.06 -4.98
CA LEU A 103 2.57 1.32 -3.93
C LEU A 103 2.43 -0.17 -4.17
N ARG A 104 3.55 -0.90 -4.09
CA ARG A 104 3.59 -2.37 -4.12
C ARG A 104 4.09 -2.90 -2.77
N PRO A 105 3.33 -3.76 -2.06
CA PRO A 105 3.84 -4.48 -0.90
C PRO A 105 5.12 -5.26 -1.25
N GLN A 106 6.10 -5.27 -0.34
CA GLN A 106 7.31 -6.09 -0.42
C GLN A 106 7.10 -7.46 0.20
#